data_AF-A0A955TS10-F1
#
_entry.id   AF-A0A955TS10-F1
#
_cell.length_a   1.000
_cell.length_b   1.000
_cell.length_c   1.000
_cell.angle_alpha   90.00
_cell.angle_beta   90.00
_cell.angle_gamma   90.00
#
_symmetry.space_group_name_H-M   'P 1'
#
loop_
_entity.id
_entity.type
_entity.pdbx_description
1 polymer ?
#
loop_
_entity_poly.entity_id
_entity_poly.type
_entity_poly.pdbx_seq_one_letter_code
_entity_poly.pdbx_strand_id
1 'polypeptide(L)'
;MQPKLSAKAVCSDREVGKILKVVVDPLSHEISHVVVGGLNEKAGMRQVPVSEIQEIPHEEKVVFGCSSEELEKYPLINRDCFVTIHEVEIAHLEDNLHVESGEVLVPLPRLEREVPRRMFFANMTHAIGALISLPLVFPVLKYLMKPMYQPFDNSWFSVGNVGKIKQENLGYQFKFTRGFKEAFMPEQEIEKNIWVVKATPDVRDSVYGGEDKKFVDNKGDVVWTNKSNDQYIGFSGKCPHLGCGYKWRKTKNFPDGVFLCPCHLSVYNEAGKVLDGPAPRALDVLPMKVDAAGNINIIDIEYKAGVKGQIRLL
;
A
#
# COMPACT_ATOMS: atom_id res chain seq x y z
N MET A 1 55.46 -5.46 -38.57
CA MET A 1 56.05 -6.42 -37.61
C MET A 1 55.23 -6.36 -36.34
N GLN A 2 54.77 -7.49 -35.81
CA GLN A 2 53.92 -7.53 -34.60
C GLN A 2 54.81 -7.74 -33.36
N PRO A 3 54.47 -7.14 -32.21
CA PRO A 3 55.24 -7.32 -30.98
C PRO A 3 55.10 -8.76 -30.47
N LYS A 4 56.22 -9.44 -30.21
CA LYS A 4 56.20 -10.74 -29.52
C LYS A 4 55.86 -10.54 -28.04
N LEU A 5 55.08 -11.47 -27.48
CA LEU A 5 54.82 -11.51 -26.04
C LEU A 5 56.11 -11.83 -25.28
N SER A 6 56.21 -11.35 -24.04
CA SER A 6 57.43 -11.39 -23.20
C SER A 6 58.61 -10.52 -23.69
N ALA A 7 58.46 -9.79 -24.80
CA ALA A 7 59.43 -8.79 -25.23
C ALA A 7 59.61 -7.70 -24.17
N LYS A 8 60.83 -7.16 -24.08
CA LYS A 8 61.14 -6.09 -23.14
C LYS A 8 60.49 -4.78 -23.59
N ALA A 9 59.75 -4.15 -22.69
CA ALA A 9 59.15 -2.84 -22.89
C ALA A 9 60.15 -1.75 -22.46
N VAL A 10 60.59 -0.93 -23.41
CA VAL A 10 61.58 0.13 -23.21
C VAL A 10 60.96 1.47 -23.60
N CYS A 11 60.96 2.43 -22.69
CA CYS A 11 60.62 3.82 -22.99
C CYS A 11 61.86 4.62 -23.38
N SER A 12 61.67 5.85 -23.85
CA SER A 12 62.75 6.77 -24.25
C SER A 12 63.81 7.01 -23.16
N ASP A 13 63.44 6.84 -21.88
CA ASP A 13 64.26 7.11 -20.71
C ASP A 13 64.79 5.85 -20.00
N ARG A 14 63.99 4.78 -19.88
CA ARG A 14 64.37 3.53 -19.20
C ARG A 14 63.59 2.29 -19.64
N GLU A 15 64.10 1.11 -19.30
CA GLU A 15 63.34 -0.15 -19.37
C GLU A 15 62.21 -0.10 -18.32
N VAL A 16 60.96 -0.32 -18.76
CA VAL A 16 59.76 -0.17 -17.91
C VAL A 16 59.13 -1.51 -17.54
N GLY A 17 59.41 -2.59 -18.29
CA GLY A 17 58.89 -3.92 -17.97
C GLY A 17 58.85 -4.87 -19.16
N LYS A 18 57.79 -5.68 -19.24
CA LYS A 18 57.57 -6.66 -20.33
C LYS A 18 56.16 -6.57 -20.89
N ILE A 19 55.99 -6.91 -22.15
CA ILE A 19 54.67 -7.07 -22.76
C ILE A 19 54.11 -8.42 -22.34
N LEU A 20 52.96 -8.41 -21.66
CA LEU A 20 52.33 -9.62 -21.13
C LEU A 20 51.16 -10.09 -22.00
N LYS A 21 50.37 -9.16 -22.54
CA LYS A 21 49.17 -9.44 -23.34
C LYS A 21 49.01 -8.42 -24.46
N VAL A 22 48.21 -8.78 -25.46
CA VAL A 22 47.80 -7.88 -26.55
C VAL A 22 46.29 -7.77 -26.58
N VAL A 23 45.79 -6.57 -26.85
CA VAL A 23 44.37 -6.28 -27.02
C VAL A 23 44.11 -6.09 -28.50
N VAL A 24 43.22 -6.91 -29.04
CA VAL A 24 42.84 -6.88 -30.46
C VAL A 24 41.48 -6.21 -30.59
N ASP A 25 41.35 -5.36 -31.60
CA ASP A 25 40.05 -4.82 -31.99
C ASP A 25 39.32 -5.84 -32.88
N PRO A 26 38.14 -6.33 -32.47
CA PRO A 26 37.41 -7.37 -33.19
C PRO A 26 36.83 -6.91 -34.54
N LEU A 27 36.79 -5.59 -34.83
CA LEU A 27 36.30 -5.09 -36.12
C LEU A 27 37.40 -4.93 -37.16
N SER A 28 38.57 -4.44 -36.75
CA SER A 28 39.73 -4.25 -37.63
C SER A 28 40.62 -5.50 -37.75
N HIS A 29 40.48 -6.46 -36.82
CA HIS A 29 41.36 -7.63 -36.69
C HIS A 29 42.83 -7.23 -36.45
N GLU A 30 43.07 -6.01 -35.97
CA GLU A 30 44.40 -5.47 -35.68
C GLU A 30 44.61 -5.29 -34.16
N ILE A 31 45.89 -5.28 -33.75
CA ILE A 31 46.26 -5.00 -32.37
C ILE A 31 46.01 -3.52 -32.10
N SER A 32 45.10 -3.22 -31.18
CA SER A 32 44.78 -1.84 -30.79
C SER A 32 45.67 -1.36 -29.64
N HIS A 33 45.93 -2.24 -28.67
CA HIS A 33 46.72 -1.92 -27.48
C HIS A 33 47.63 -3.08 -27.08
N VAL A 34 48.72 -2.75 -26.40
CA VAL A 34 49.61 -3.70 -25.73
C VAL A 34 49.50 -3.54 -24.22
N VAL A 35 49.59 -4.65 -23.50
CA VAL A 35 49.53 -4.67 -22.04
C VAL A 35 50.93 -4.81 -21.48
N VAL A 36 51.42 -3.76 -20.85
CA VAL A 36 52.76 -3.70 -20.26
C VAL A 36 52.65 -4.02 -18.78
N GLY A 37 53.34 -5.07 -18.33
CA GLY A 37 53.56 -5.37 -16.92
C GLY A 37 54.83 -4.72 -16.44
N GLY A 38 54.75 -3.93 -15.36
CA GLY A 38 55.92 -3.26 -14.78
C GLY A 38 56.96 -4.23 -14.22
N LEU A 39 58.20 -3.76 -14.03
CA LEU A 39 59.32 -4.53 -13.46
C LEU A 39 59.06 -5.09 -12.05
N ASN A 40 58.16 -4.46 -11.30
CA ASN A 40 57.67 -4.96 -10.00
C ASN A 40 56.23 -5.48 -10.18
N GLU A 41 55.92 -6.67 -9.65
CA GLU A 41 54.55 -7.24 -9.72
C GLU A 41 53.48 -6.33 -9.09
N LYS A 42 53.88 -5.42 -8.19
CA LYS A 42 53.00 -4.41 -7.58
C LYS A 42 52.67 -3.21 -8.49
N ALA A 43 53.37 -3.02 -9.61
CA ALA A 43 53.22 -1.85 -10.48
C ALA A 43 51.95 -1.91 -11.38
N GLY A 44 51.20 -3.01 -11.33
CA GLY A 44 49.99 -3.21 -12.12
C GLY A 44 50.28 -3.40 -13.62
N MET A 45 49.26 -3.87 -14.35
CA MET A 45 49.32 -4.03 -15.80
C MET A 45 48.65 -2.83 -16.47
N ARG A 46 49.36 -2.14 -17.38
CA ARG A 46 48.88 -0.93 -18.04
C ARG A 46 48.55 -1.19 -19.50
N GLN A 47 47.47 -0.59 -19.97
CA GLN A 47 47.04 -0.67 -21.36
C GLN A 47 47.60 0.52 -22.14
N VAL A 48 48.53 0.27 -23.06
CA VAL A 48 49.20 1.30 -23.87
C VAL A 48 48.78 1.13 -25.33
N PRO A 49 48.34 2.19 -26.02
CA PRO A 49 47.94 2.08 -27.42
C PRO A 49 49.13 1.75 -28.33
N VAL A 50 48.89 0.98 -29.39
CA VAL A 50 49.95 0.57 -30.35
C VAL A 50 50.59 1.77 -31.06
N SER A 51 49.89 2.90 -31.15
CA SER A 51 50.42 4.14 -31.72
C SER A 51 51.66 4.70 -31.01
N GLU A 52 51.89 4.30 -29.75
CA GLU A 52 53.07 4.72 -28.98
C GLU A 52 54.31 3.89 -29.28
N ILE A 53 54.18 2.79 -30.04
CA ILE A 53 55.31 1.94 -30.42
C ILE A 53 56.04 2.60 -31.59
N GLN A 54 57.29 3.00 -31.37
CA GLN A 54 58.11 3.66 -32.37
C GLN A 54 58.93 2.67 -33.19
N GLU A 55 59.51 1.67 -32.54
CA GLU A 55 60.36 0.68 -33.18
C GLU A 55 60.27 -0.68 -32.48
N ILE A 56 60.43 -1.76 -33.25
CA ILE A 56 60.51 -3.13 -32.74
C ILE A 56 61.84 -3.73 -33.25
N PRO A 57 62.98 -3.42 -32.62
CA PRO A 57 64.26 -3.97 -33.03
C PRO A 57 64.36 -5.46 -32.69
N HIS A 58 64.57 -6.30 -33.70
CA HIS A 58 64.81 -7.75 -33.58
C HIS A 58 63.72 -8.56 -32.86
N GLU A 59 62.47 -8.07 -32.77
CA GLU A 59 61.32 -8.75 -32.15
C GLU A 59 61.44 -9.10 -30.65
N GLU A 60 62.59 -8.84 -30.01
CA GLU A 60 62.84 -9.12 -28.57
C GLU A 60 62.60 -7.89 -27.67
N LYS A 61 62.53 -6.70 -28.27
CA LYS A 61 62.31 -5.42 -27.57
C LYS A 61 61.26 -4.60 -28.29
N VAL A 62 60.44 -3.91 -27.52
CA VAL A 62 59.46 -2.93 -28.03
C VAL A 62 59.80 -1.58 -27.43
N VAL A 63 60.12 -0.64 -28.32
CA VAL A 63 60.51 0.72 -27.96
C VAL A 63 59.30 1.63 -28.08
N PHE A 64 58.91 2.24 -26.97
CA PHE A 64 57.84 3.23 -26.90
C PHE A 64 58.42 4.63 -27.07
N GLY A 65 57.70 5.48 -27.80
CA GLY A 65 58.05 6.90 -27.98
C GLY A 65 57.78 7.78 -26.77
N CYS A 66 57.02 7.29 -25.79
CA CYS A 66 56.71 7.99 -24.55
C CYS A 66 57.80 7.81 -23.47
N SER A 67 57.77 8.68 -22.46
CA SER A 67 58.59 8.56 -21.25
C SER A 67 57.97 7.61 -20.23
N SER A 68 58.76 7.09 -19.29
CA SER A 68 58.23 6.19 -18.26
C SER A 68 57.19 6.85 -17.33
N GLU A 69 57.26 8.16 -17.11
CA GLU A 69 56.24 8.91 -16.36
C GLU A 69 54.92 9.06 -17.13
N GLU A 70 54.98 9.22 -18.45
CA GLU A 70 53.79 9.22 -19.31
C GLU A 70 53.16 7.85 -19.39
N LEU A 71 53.99 6.80 -19.39
CA LEU A 71 53.51 5.42 -19.37
C LEU A 71 52.70 5.13 -18.10
N GLU A 72 53.06 5.72 -16.96
CA GLU A 72 52.32 5.61 -15.70
C GLU A 72 50.96 6.32 -15.70
N LYS A 73 50.69 7.21 -16.66
CA LYS A 73 49.39 7.87 -16.82
C LYS A 73 48.38 7.01 -17.58
N TYR A 74 48.81 5.99 -18.31
CA TYR A 74 47.89 5.08 -18.99
C TYR A 74 47.06 4.23 -18.02
N PRO A 75 45.81 3.92 -18.39
CA PRO A 75 44.90 3.20 -17.53
C PRO A 75 45.42 1.80 -17.19
N LEU A 76 45.16 1.38 -15.95
CA LEU A 76 45.31 -0.02 -15.56
C LEU A 76 44.27 -0.87 -16.29
N ILE A 77 44.67 -2.08 -16.69
CA ILE A 77 43.75 -3.00 -17.35
C ILE A 77 42.68 -3.49 -16.37
N ASN A 78 41.42 -3.24 -16.69
CA ASN A 78 40.30 -3.84 -15.98
C ASN A 78 39.96 -5.19 -16.62
N ARG A 79 40.27 -6.30 -15.94
CA ARG A 79 40.07 -7.66 -16.49
C ARG A 79 38.62 -7.96 -16.84
N ASP A 80 37.66 -7.39 -16.12
CA ASP A 80 36.22 -7.60 -16.34
C ASP A 80 35.71 -6.96 -17.64
N CYS A 81 36.53 -6.14 -18.30
CA CYS A 81 36.20 -5.50 -19.58
C CYS A 81 36.68 -6.28 -20.80
N PHE A 82 37.40 -7.39 -20.61
CA PHE A 82 38.01 -8.16 -21.70
C PHE A 82 37.75 -9.65 -21.53
N VAL A 83 37.50 -10.32 -22.66
CA VAL A 83 37.44 -11.78 -22.78
C VAL A 83 38.68 -12.27 -23.52
N THR A 84 39.06 -13.52 -23.26
CA THR A 84 40.11 -14.17 -24.05
C THR A 84 39.54 -14.73 -25.35
N ILE A 85 40.39 -14.90 -26.36
CA ILE A 85 40.02 -15.58 -27.61
C ILE A 85 39.54 -17.04 -27.42
N HIS A 86 39.86 -17.67 -26.28
CA HIS A 86 39.37 -19.00 -25.93
C HIS A 86 37.95 -18.98 -25.38
N GLU A 87 37.52 -17.85 -24.81
CA GLU A 87 36.17 -17.67 -24.26
C GLU A 87 35.18 -17.18 -25.32
N VAL A 88 35.67 -16.49 -26.36
CA VAL A 88 34.88 -16.00 -27.49
C VAL A 88 35.62 -16.29 -28.79
N GLU A 89 35.11 -17.26 -29.55
CA GLU A 89 35.60 -17.56 -30.90
C GLU A 89 35.15 -16.45 -31.86
N ILE A 90 36.11 -15.66 -32.35
CA ILE A 90 35.88 -14.70 -33.44
C ILE A 90 36.48 -15.31 -34.70
N ALA A 91 35.64 -15.57 -35.69
CA ALA A 91 36.05 -16.19 -36.94
C ALA A 91 37.16 -15.37 -37.62
N HIS A 92 38.23 -16.05 -38.06
CA HIS A 92 39.35 -15.46 -38.81
C HIS A 92 40.18 -14.40 -38.05
N LEU A 93 40.08 -14.34 -36.73
CA LEU A 93 40.90 -13.43 -35.92
C LEU A 93 42.37 -13.89 -35.88
N GLU A 94 42.60 -15.20 -35.81
CA GLU A 94 43.94 -15.79 -35.74
C GLU A 94 44.71 -15.71 -37.06
N ASP A 95 44.00 -15.61 -38.19
CA ASP A 95 44.60 -15.56 -39.54
C ASP A 95 45.53 -14.34 -39.73
N ASN A 96 45.30 -13.26 -38.96
CA ASN A 96 46.06 -12.01 -39.02
C ASN A 96 46.96 -11.77 -37.79
N LEU A 97 46.95 -12.67 -36.80
CA LEU A 97 47.71 -12.53 -35.55
C LEU A 97 48.82 -13.59 -35.44
N HIS A 98 50.07 -13.13 -35.57
CA HIS A 98 51.28 -13.95 -35.45
C HIS A 98 51.88 -13.82 -34.05
N VAL A 99 51.14 -14.27 -33.03
CA VAL A 99 51.57 -14.19 -31.62
C VAL A 99 51.79 -15.60 -31.07
N GLU A 100 53.07 -15.99 -30.91
CA GLU A 100 53.42 -17.29 -30.31
C GLU A 100 53.19 -17.28 -28.79
N SER A 101 52.16 -18.00 -28.37
CA SER A 101 51.85 -18.42 -26.99
C SER A 101 51.74 -17.31 -25.92
N GLY A 102 50.54 -16.76 -25.78
CA GLY A 102 50.06 -16.00 -24.61
C GLY A 102 48.72 -15.28 -24.86
N GLU A 103 47.99 -14.93 -23.78
CA GLU A 103 46.58 -14.51 -23.81
C GLU A 103 46.30 -13.25 -24.67
N VAL A 104 45.63 -13.43 -25.81
CA VAL A 104 45.00 -12.36 -26.60
C VAL A 104 43.68 -11.95 -25.94
N LEU A 105 43.49 -10.65 -25.76
CA LEU A 105 42.31 -10.06 -25.14
C LEU A 105 41.45 -9.32 -26.16
N VAL A 106 40.13 -9.49 -26.07
CA VAL A 106 39.14 -8.80 -26.89
C VAL A 106 38.21 -8.00 -25.96
N PRO A 107 37.93 -6.72 -26.25
CA PRO A 107 37.03 -5.92 -25.44
C PRO A 107 35.59 -6.48 -25.47
N LEU A 108 34.99 -6.65 -24.29
CA LEU A 108 33.58 -7.05 -24.16
C LEU A 108 32.65 -5.97 -24.76
N PRO A 109 31.68 -6.33 -25.62
CA PRO A 109 30.73 -5.37 -26.19
C PRO A 109 29.95 -4.63 -25.10
N ARG A 110 29.76 -3.31 -25.25
CA ARG A 110 29.06 -2.49 -24.23
C ARG A 110 27.65 -2.99 -23.93
N LEU A 111 26.93 -3.48 -24.94
CA LEU A 111 25.56 -4.01 -24.80
C LEU A 111 25.46 -5.24 -23.88
N GLU A 112 26.54 -6.00 -23.72
CA GLU A 112 26.56 -7.18 -22.84
C GLU A 112 27.05 -6.85 -21.43
N ARG A 113 27.55 -5.62 -21.20
CA ARG A 113 28.04 -5.17 -19.88
C ARG A 113 26.91 -4.78 -18.94
N GLU A 114 25.75 -4.38 -19.47
CA GLU A 114 24.73 -3.68 -18.67
C GLU A 114 23.75 -4.59 -17.94
N VAL A 115 23.50 -5.82 -18.43
CA VAL A 115 22.57 -6.75 -17.77
C VAL A 115 23.14 -8.17 -17.72
N PRO A 116 23.62 -8.64 -16.56
CA PRO A 116 23.98 -10.04 -16.37
C PRO A 116 22.76 -10.94 -16.64
N ARG A 117 22.94 -12.06 -17.35
CA ARG A 117 21.87 -13.03 -17.65
C ARG A 117 21.04 -13.42 -16.42
N ARG A 118 21.71 -13.58 -15.27
CA ARG A 118 21.07 -13.89 -13.98
C ARG A 118 20.05 -12.83 -13.55
N MET A 119 20.38 -11.54 -13.72
CA MET A 119 19.49 -10.43 -13.39
C MET A 119 18.30 -10.37 -14.35
N PHE A 120 18.52 -10.62 -15.64
CA PHE A 120 17.44 -10.71 -16.62
C PHE A 120 16.42 -11.79 -16.24
N PHE A 121 16.89 -13.02 -15.97
CA PHE A 121 15.99 -14.12 -15.60
C PHE A 121 15.29 -13.88 -14.27
N ALA A 122 15.98 -13.33 -13.26
CA ALA A 122 15.37 -12.98 -11.98
C ALA A 122 14.23 -11.95 -12.16
N ASN A 123 14.48 -10.88 -12.91
CA ASN A 123 13.48 -9.84 -13.18
C ASN A 123 12.28 -10.40 -13.95
N MET A 124 12.52 -11.29 -14.94
CA MET A 124 11.45 -11.95 -15.67
C MET A 124 10.59 -12.85 -14.76
N THR A 125 11.22 -13.62 -13.87
CA THR A 125 10.51 -14.44 -12.88
C THR A 125 9.67 -13.58 -11.94
N HIS A 126 10.21 -12.45 -11.47
CA HIS A 126 9.44 -11.51 -10.65
C HIS A 126 8.23 -10.93 -11.40
N ALA A 127 8.38 -10.56 -12.68
CA ALA A 127 7.30 -10.04 -13.50
C ALA A 127 6.18 -11.07 -13.71
N ILE A 128 6.53 -12.31 -14.07
CA ILE A 128 5.57 -13.41 -14.23
C ILE A 128 4.90 -13.74 -12.89
N GLY A 129 5.67 -13.81 -11.81
CA GLY A 129 5.16 -14.05 -10.46
C GLY A 129 4.16 -12.98 -10.00
N ALA A 130 4.41 -11.71 -10.31
CA ALA A 130 3.48 -10.61 -10.04
C ALA A 130 2.17 -10.75 -10.83
N LEU A 131 2.25 -11.13 -12.10
CA LEU A 131 1.08 -11.33 -12.96
C LEU A 131 0.18 -12.47 -12.50
N ILE A 132 0.75 -13.55 -11.94
CA ILE A 132 -0.02 -14.68 -11.40
C ILE A 132 -0.57 -14.37 -10.01
N SER A 133 0.23 -13.73 -9.15
CA SER A 133 -0.16 -13.47 -7.76
C SER A 133 -1.23 -12.37 -7.62
N LEU A 134 -1.19 -11.31 -8.44
CA LEU A 134 -2.15 -10.20 -8.35
C LEU A 134 -3.63 -10.65 -8.48
N PRO A 135 -4.02 -11.43 -9.50
CA PRO A 135 -5.40 -11.92 -9.63
C PRO A 135 -5.85 -12.82 -8.49
N LEU A 136 -4.93 -13.54 -7.84
CA LEU A 136 -5.24 -14.42 -6.70
C LEU A 136 -5.44 -13.61 -5.40
N VAL A 137 -4.63 -12.57 -5.19
CA VAL A 137 -4.72 -11.70 -4.00
C VAL A 137 -5.90 -10.74 -4.09
N PHE A 138 -6.23 -10.25 -5.29
CA PHE A 138 -7.31 -9.28 -5.50
C PHE A 138 -8.68 -9.67 -4.90
N PRO A 139 -9.23 -10.88 -5.11
CA PRO A 139 -10.53 -11.24 -4.55
C PRO A 139 -10.51 -11.29 -3.01
N VAL A 140 -9.40 -11.74 -2.41
CA VAL A 140 -9.23 -11.77 -0.95
C VAL A 140 -9.20 -10.35 -0.41
N LEU A 141 -8.40 -9.47 -1.02
CA LEU A 141 -8.31 -8.07 -0.62
C LEU A 141 -9.67 -7.36 -0.80
N LYS A 142 -10.34 -7.56 -1.94
CA LYS A 142 -11.67 -7.02 -2.22
C LYS A 142 -12.70 -7.50 -1.18
N TYR A 143 -12.63 -8.76 -0.79
CA TYR A 143 -13.51 -9.33 0.24
C TYR A 143 -13.25 -8.68 1.61
N LEU A 144 -11.99 -8.56 2.03
CA LEU A 144 -11.60 -7.92 3.29
C LEU A 144 -11.95 -6.42 3.32
N MET A 145 -11.87 -5.74 2.18
CA MET A 145 -12.22 -4.33 2.05
C MET A 145 -13.72 -4.09 1.80
N LYS A 146 -14.54 -5.13 1.58
CA LYS A 146 -15.97 -5.00 1.31
C LYS A 146 -16.70 -4.12 2.35
N PRO A 147 -16.47 -4.24 3.68
CA PRO A 147 -17.11 -3.40 4.67
C PRO A 147 -16.87 -1.90 4.43
N MET A 148 -15.73 -1.50 3.87
CA MET A 148 -15.41 -0.09 3.64
C MET A 148 -16.25 0.54 2.52
N TYR A 149 -16.77 -0.26 1.58
CA TYR A 149 -17.45 0.22 0.38
C TYR A 149 -18.95 -0.09 0.37
N GLN A 150 -19.49 -0.75 1.40
CA GLN A 150 -20.93 -0.96 1.46
C GLN A 150 -21.65 0.35 1.77
N PRO A 151 -22.74 0.68 1.04
CA PRO A 151 -23.60 1.81 1.41
C PRO A 151 -24.36 1.49 2.70
N PHE A 152 -24.74 2.53 3.45
CA PHE A 152 -25.62 2.36 4.60
C PHE A 152 -26.98 1.77 4.19
N ASP A 153 -27.51 0.83 4.97
CA ASP A 153 -28.90 0.40 4.81
C ASP A 153 -29.86 1.54 5.23
N ASN A 154 -30.55 2.11 4.25
CA ASN A 154 -31.54 3.17 4.41
C ASN A 154 -32.97 2.66 4.18
N SER A 155 -33.19 1.35 4.25
CA SER A 155 -34.50 0.74 4.04
C SER A 155 -35.50 1.11 5.14
N TRP A 156 -36.69 1.54 4.70
CA TRP A 156 -37.83 1.77 5.59
C TRP A 156 -38.55 0.45 5.87
N PHE A 157 -38.95 0.27 7.12
CA PHE A 157 -39.75 -0.87 7.54
C PHE A 157 -40.65 -0.47 8.71
N SER A 158 -41.78 -1.17 8.84
CA SER A 158 -42.74 -0.95 9.91
C SER A 158 -42.36 -1.74 11.16
N VAL A 159 -42.34 -1.08 12.31
CA VAL A 159 -42.01 -1.66 13.62
C VAL A 159 -43.23 -1.83 14.53
N GLY A 160 -44.36 -1.23 14.16
CA GLY A 160 -45.58 -1.30 14.95
C GLY A 160 -46.57 -0.19 14.61
N ASN A 161 -47.58 -0.01 15.46
CA ASN A 161 -48.63 0.98 15.25
C ASN A 161 -48.77 1.89 16.48
N VAL A 162 -49.03 3.18 16.25
CA VAL A 162 -49.18 4.21 17.28
C VAL A 162 -50.35 3.97 18.22
N GLY A 163 -51.35 3.16 17.84
CA GLY A 163 -52.48 2.80 18.72
C GLY A 163 -52.07 2.08 20.03
N LYS A 164 -50.83 1.56 20.10
CA LYS A 164 -50.27 1.01 21.36
C LYS A 164 -49.82 2.10 22.34
N ILE A 165 -49.61 3.33 21.87
CA ILE A 165 -49.13 4.47 22.64
C ILE A 165 -50.34 5.24 23.17
N LYS A 166 -50.59 5.14 24.48
CA LYS A 166 -51.80 5.68 25.12
C LYS A 166 -51.56 6.96 25.91
N GLN A 167 -50.38 7.07 26.52
CA GLN A 167 -50.03 8.15 27.43
C GLN A 167 -48.85 8.95 26.88
N GLU A 168 -48.82 10.24 27.19
CA GLU A 168 -47.76 11.16 26.76
C GLU A 168 -46.54 11.04 27.68
N ASN A 169 -45.37 11.39 27.16
CA ASN A 169 -44.08 11.40 27.86
C ASN A 169 -43.66 10.05 28.46
N LEU A 170 -44.21 8.93 27.97
CA LEU A 170 -43.84 7.57 28.37
C LEU A 170 -43.19 6.83 27.20
N GLY A 171 -42.13 6.07 27.52
CA GLY A 171 -41.44 5.20 26.56
C GLY A 171 -42.19 3.91 26.30
N TYR A 172 -42.56 3.66 25.04
CA TYR A 172 -43.12 2.40 24.57
C TYR A 172 -42.10 1.61 23.74
N GLN A 173 -41.89 0.34 24.09
CA GLN A 173 -40.92 -0.52 23.40
C GLN A 173 -41.55 -1.21 22.19
N PHE A 174 -40.89 -1.13 21.05
CA PHE A 174 -41.22 -1.92 19.87
C PHE A 174 -40.04 -2.82 19.55
N LYS A 175 -40.28 -4.13 19.46
CA LYS A 175 -39.28 -5.14 19.12
C LYS A 175 -39.47 -5.57 17.68
N PHE A 176 -38.37 -5.81 16.98
CA PHE A 176 -38.36 -6.31 15.61
C PHE A 176 -37.11 -7.15 15.38
N THR A 177 -37.15 -7.97 14.33
CA THR A 177 -36.01 -8.79 13.93
C THR A 177 -35.40 -8.22 12.67
N ARG A 178 -34.07 -8.15 12.60
CA ARG A 178 -33.34 -7.86 11.37
C ARG A 178 -32.45 -9.03 11.03
N GLY A 179 -32.65 -9.58 9.83
CA GLY A 179 -31.74 -10.51 9.21
C GLY A 179 -30.52 -9.77 8.69
N PHE A 180 -29.33 -10.27 9.00
CA PHE A 180 -28.10 -9.84 8.33
C PHE A 180 -27.32 -11.07 7.86
N LYS A 181 -26.77 -10.98 6.65
CA LYS A 181 -25.98 -12.04 6.03
C LYS A 181 -24.54 -11.59 5.89
N GLU A 182 -23.69 -12.03 6.80
CA GLU A 182 -22.24 -11.83 6.71
C GLU A 182 -21.62 -12.91 5.82
N ALA A 183 -21.37 -12.53 4.57
CA ALA A 183 -20.62 -13.35 3.62
C ALA A 183 -21.14 -14.78 3.46
N PHE A 184 -20.40 -15.77 3.98
CA PHE A 184 -20.69 -17.19 3.92
C PHE A 184 -21.38 -17.72 5.19
N MET A 185 -21.60 -16.88 6.21
CA MET A 185 -22.38 -17.28 7.37
C MET A 185 -23.88 -17.38 6.99
N PRO A 186 -24.61 -18.31 7.63
CA PRO A 186 -26.06 -18.35 7.51
C PRO A 186 -26.65 -17.02 7.97
N GLU A 187 -27.79 -16.65 7.38
CA GLU A 187 -28.50 -15.43 7.76
C GLU A 187 -28.82 -15.48 9.26
N GLN A 188 -28.29 -14.50 9.99
CA GLN A 188 -28.47 -14.38 11.42
C GLN A 188 -29.63 -13.39 11.65
N GLU A 189 -30.57 -13.79 12.49
CA GLU A 189 -31.67 -12.94 12.92
C GLU A 189 -31.33 -12.32 14.27
N ILE A 190 -31.17 -10.99 14.32
CA ILE A 190 -30.98 -10.26 15.58
C ILE A 190 -32.30 -9.64 15.99
N GLU A 191 -32.75 -9.98 17.20
CA GLU A 191 -33.80 -9.24 17.88
C GLU A 191 -33.27 -7.87 18.31
N LYS A 192 -33.87 -6.82 17.77
CA LYS A 192 -33.60 -5.43 18.09
C LYS A 192 -34.86 -4.79 18.66
N ASN A 193 -34.67 -3.62 19.26
CA ASN A 193 -35.78 -2.83 19.76
C ASN A 193 -35.53 -1.35 19.59
N ILE A 194 -36.62 -0.60 19.57
CA ILE A 194 -36.62 0.85 19.66
C ILE A 194 -37.60 1.29 20.74
N TRP A 195 -37.47 2.54 21.14
CA TRP A 195 -38.39 3.21 22.04
C TRP A 195 -39.09 4.33 21.29
N VAL A 196 -40.41 4.42 21.43
CA VAL A 196 -41.19 5.53 20.87
C VAL A 196 -41.89 6.24 22.02
N VAL A 197 -41.78 7.57 22.03
CA VAL A 197 -42.42 8.45 23.00
C VAL A 197 -43.39 9.36 22.25
N LYS A 198 -44.64 9.45 22.73
CA LYS A 198 -45.53 10.55 22.33
C LYS A 198 -45.14 11.78 23.14
N ALA A 199 -44.39 12.68 22.50
CA ALA A 199 -43.76 13.83 23.14
C ALA A 199 -44.70 15.03 23.20
N THR A 200 -44.76 15.65 24.37
CA THR A 200 -45.35 16.99 24.54
C THR A 200 -44.47 18.07 23.86
N PRO A 201 -45.00 19.28 23.60
CA PRO A 201 -44.23 20.37 22.99
C PRO A 201 -42.88 20.61 23.68
N ASP A 202 -42.87 20.66 25.01
CA ASP A 202 -41.65 20.89 25.81
C ASP A 202 -40.58 19.80 25.58
N VAL A 203 -41.01 18.54 25.46
CA VAL A 203 -40.12 17.40 25.20
C VAL A 203 -39.57 17.46 23.78
N ARG A 204 -40.40 17.82 22.79
CA ARG A 204 -39.95 18.00 21.41
C ARG A 204 -38.91 19.12 21.31
N ASP A 205 -39.16 20.24 21.97
CA ASP A 205 -38.22 21.36 22.01
C ASP A 205 -36.92 20.97 22.72
N SER A 206 -36.98 20.15 23.77
CA SER A 206 -35.78 19.61 24.42
C SER A 206 -34.98 18.65 23.51
N VAL A 207 -35.60 17.97 22.55
CA VAL A 207 -34.93 17.03 21.64
C VAL A 207 -34.40 17.73 20.39
N TYR A 208 -35.19 18.62 19.82
CA TYR A 208 -34.98 19.22 18.51
C TYR A 208 -34.51 20.68 18.58
N GLY A 209 -34.65 21.36 19.72
CA GLY A 209 -34.27 22.77 19.86
C GLY A 209 -35.08 23.71 18.96
N GLY A 210 -36.27 23.30 18.54
CA GLY A 210 -37.10 24.01 17.56
C GLY A 210 -36.73 23.76 16.09
N GLU A 211 -35.62 23.07 15.80
CA GLU A 211 -35.15 22.81 14.44
C GLU A 211 -35.39 21.37 13.98
N ASP A 212 -35.60 21.20 12.67
CA ASP A 212 -35.75 19.88 12.05
C ASP A 212 -34.44 19.08 12.12
N LYS A 213 -34.50 17.79 12.52
CA LYS A 213 -33.32 16.92 12.59
C LYS A 213 -33.11 16.17 11.29
N LYS A 214 -32.04 16.50 10.57
CA LYS A 214 -31.62 15.85 9.32
C LYS A 214 -30.77 14.62 9.58
N PHE A 215 -30.99 13.57 8.81
CA PHE A 215 -30.19 12.35 8.77
C PHE A 215 -29.51 12.25 7.42
N VAL A 216 -28.20 12.05 7.42
CA VAL A 216 -27.38 11.99 6.20
C VAL A 216 -26.77 10.61 6.02
N ASP A 217 -26.46 10.27 4.77
CA ASP A 217 -25.71 9.06 4.43
C ASP A 217 -24.19 9.29 4.44
N ASN A 218 -23.41 8.32 3.93
CA ASN A 218 -21.94 8.41 3.87
C ASN A 218 -21.45 9.39 2.79
N LYS A 219 -22.29 9.77 1.83
CA LYS A 219 -21.99 10.74 0.77
C LYS A 219 -22.40 12.17 1.15
N GLY A 220 -23.13 12.32 2.26
CA GLY A 220 -23.68 13.60 2.72
C GLY A 220 -25.08 13.90 2.18
N ASP A 221 -25.69 12.95 1.47
CA ASP A 221 -27.05 13.10 0.97
C ASP A 221 -28.06 12.95 2.11
N VAL A 222 -29.08 13.82 2.13
CA VAL A 222 -30.12 13.79 3.17
C VAL A 222 -31.05 12.60 2.93
N VAL A 223 -31.00 11.62 3.81
CA VAL A 223 -31.84 10.42 3.79
C VAL A 223 -33.25 10.74 4.28
N TRP A 224 -33.35 11.50 5.37
CA TRP A 224 -34.61 11.87 5.98
C TRP A 224 -34.46 13.09 6.88
N THR A 225 -35.58 13.73 7.22
CA THR A 225 -35.63 14.83 8.18
C THR A 225 -36.82 14.63 9.09
N ASN A 226 -36.59 14.39 10.38
CA ASN A 226 -37.66 14.39 11.37
C ASN A 226 -38.10 15.83 11.61
N LYS A 227 -39.41 16.09 11.59
CA LYS A 227 -39.93 17.42 11.85
C LYS A 227 -39.96 17.69 13.34
N SER A 228 -39.54 18.88 13.76
CA SER A 228 -39.56 19.24 15.19
C SER A 228 -40.98 19.25 15.78
N ASN A 229 -41.99 19.45 14.94
CA ASN A 229 -43.40 19.42 15.32
C ASN A 229 -44.02 18.01 15.33
N ASP A 230 -43.29 16.94 14.97
CA ASP A 230 -43.83 15.59 15.01
C ASP A 230 -44.07 15.14 16.45
N GLN A 231 -45.27 14.65 16.74
CA GLN A 231 -45.67 14.26 18.11
C GLN A 231 -44.98 12.98 18.61
N TYR A 232 -44.38 12.19 17.71
CA TYR A 232 -43.74 10.92 18.07
C TYR A 232 -42.24 11.04 17.85
N ILE A 233 -41.47 10.65 18.86
CA ILE A 233 -40.00 10.60 18.79
C ILE A 233 -39.56 9.15 18.97
N GLY A 234 -38.78 8.65 18.02
CA GLY A 234 -38.18 7.33 18.06
C GLY A 234 -36.74 7.39 18.55
N PHE A 235 -36.39 6.59 19.55
CA PHE A 235 -35.05 6.42 20.07
C PHE A 235 -34.53 5.00 19.80
N SER A 236 -33.24 4.87 19.51
CA SER A 236 -32.54 3.58 19.41
C SER A 236 -32.63 2.83 20.73
N GLY A 237 -32.83 1.51 20.70
CA GLY A 237 -32.81 0.66 21.89
C GLY A 237 -31.45 0.52 22.56
N LYS A 238 -30.38 1.09 21.99
CA LYS A 238 -29.00 1.00 22.50
C LYS A 238 -28.60 2.23 23.31
N CYS A 239 -28.03 1.99 24.48
CA CYS A 239 -27.48 3.03 25.35
C CYS A 239 -26.18 3.61 24.74
N PRO A 240 -26.05 4.95 24.59
CA PRO A 240 -24.84 5.59 24.07
C PRO A 240 -23.54 5.33 24.86
N HIS A 241 -23.62 4.78 26.07
CA HIS A 241 -22.43 4.42 26.85
C HIS A 241 -21.65 3.26 26.22
N LEU A 242 -22.21 2.04 26.23
CA LEU A 242 -21.56 0.83 25.71
C LEU A 242 -22.50 -0.05 24.86
N GLY A 243 -23.64 0.49 24.42
CA GLY A 243 -24.57 -0.21 23.53
C GLY A 243 -25.56 -1.15 24.21
N CYS A 244 -25.58 -1.24 25.54
CA CYS A 244 -26.56 -2.04 26.28
C CYS A 244 -28.01 -1.63 25.99
N GLY A 245 -28.93 -2.60 26.03
CA GLY A 245 -30.36 -2.32 26.08
C GLY A 245 -30.76 -1.62 27.38
N TYR A 246 -31.66 -0.64 27.29
CA TYR A 246 -32.22 0.07 28.44
C TYR A 246 -33.76 -0.05 28.48
N LYS A 247 -34.36 0.25 29.63
CA LYS A 247 -35.81 0.12 29.84
C LYS A 247 -36.42 1.39 30.42
N TRP A 248 -37.66 1.66 30.06
CA TRP A 248 -38.48 2.65 30.76
C TRP A 248 -38.86 2.14 32.17
N ARG A 249 -38.59 2.93 33.21
CA ARG A 249 -38.84 2.57 34.61
C ARG A 249 -39.36 3.77 35.41
N LYS A 250 -40.36 3.53 36.24
CA LYS A 250 -40.77 4.44 37.31
C LYS A 250 -40.05 4.04 38.60
N THR A 251 -39.45 4.99 39.28
CA THR A 251 -38.73 4.76 40.54
C THR A 251 -39.18 5.78 41.58
N LYS A 252 -38.79 5.60 42.85
CA LYS A 252 -39.11 6.58 43.91
C LYS A 252 -38.59 7.98 43.60
N ASN A 253 -37.42 8.08 42.95
CA ASN A 253 -36.80 9.35 42.57
C ASN A 253 -37.35 9.91 41.25
N PHE A 254 -37.97 9.05 40.44
CA PHE A 254 -38.53 9.38 39.12
C PHE A 254 -39.93 8.77 38.97
N PRO A 255 -40.96 9.37 39.61
CA PRO A 255 -42.33 8.82 39.61
C PRO A 255 -42.98 8.86 38.22
N ASP A 256 -42.62 9.85 37.40
CA ASP A 256 -43.13 10.01 36.03
C ASP A 256 -42.48 9.03 35.05
N GLY A 257 -41.28 8.56 35.39
CA GLY A 257 -40.53 7.54 34.67
C GLY A 257 -39.32 8.09 33.95
N VAL A 258 -38.34 7.21 33.75
CA VAL A 258 -37.06 7.51 33.08
C VAL A 258 -36.63 6.32 32.25
N PHE A 259 -35.80 6.55 31.25
CA PHE A 259 -35.02 5.49 30.63
C PHE A 259 -33.84 5.15 31.54
N LEU A 260 -33.79 3.90 31.99
CA LEU A 260 -32.74 3.39 32.87
C LEU A 260 -31.95 2.28 32.17
N CYS A 261 -30.65 2.51 32.00
CA CYS A 261 -29.70 1.50 31.55
C CYS A 261 -29.14 0.72 32.75
N PRO A 262 -29.40 -0.59 32.88
CA PRO A 262 -28.98 -1.36 34.06
C PRO A 262 -27.47 -1.67 34.08
N CYS A 263 -26.74 -1.53 32.97
CA CYS A 263 -25.33 -1.93 32.89
C CYS A 263 -24.41 -1.05 33.76
N HIS A 264 -24.57 0.27 33.67
CA HIS A 264 -23.74 1.25 34.41
C HIS A 264 -24.60 2.41 34.95
N LEU A 265 -25.90 2.16 35.11
CA LEU A 265 -26.86 3.08 35.74
C LEU A 265 -26.98 4.46 35.06
N SER A 266 -26.79 4.53 33.74
CA SER A 266 -27.13 5.75 33.00
C SER A 266 -28.64 5.98 33.02
N VAL A 267 -29.04 7.18 33.42
CA VAL A 267 -30.44 7.61 33.54
C VAL A 267 -30.70 8.70 32.51
N TYR A 268 -31.81 8.59 31.79
CA TYR A 268 -32.26 9.59 30.83
C TYR A 268 -33.71 9.96 31.08
N ASN A 269 -34.05 11.22 30.84
CA ASN A 269 -35.44 11.68 30.86
C ASN A 269 -36.22 11.22 29.61
N GLU A 270 -37.49 11.58 29.51
CA GLU A 270 -38.38 11.34 28.37
C GLU A 270 -37.88 11.91 27.04
N ALA A 271 -37.10 13.00 27.09
CA ALA A 271 -36.41 13.58 25.93
C ALA A 271 -35.10 12.83 25.57
N GLY A 272 -34.73 11.81 26.34
CA GLY A 272 -33.47 11.07 26.17
C GLY A 272 -32.22 11.83 26.60
N LYS A 273 -32.36 12.98 27.27
CA LYS A 273 -31.25 13.74 27.86
C LYS A 273 -30.69 12.99 29.07
N VAL A 274 -29.37 12.93 29.17
CA VAL A 274 -28.67 12.32 30.32
C VAL A 274 -28.99 13.12 31.58
N LEU A 275 -29.55 12.45 32.58
CA LEU A 275 -29.75 12.99 33.91
C LEU A 275 -28.62 12.58 34.86
N ASP A 276 -28.15 11.33 34.73
CA ASP A 276 -27.09 10.77 35.57
C ASP A 276 -26.36 9.60 34.87
N GLY A 277 -25.18 9.26 35.38
CA GLY A 277 -24.36 8.13 34.94
C GLY A 277 -23.35 8.43 33.83
N PRO A 278 -22.62 7.43 33.34
CA PRO A 278 -21.42 7.62 32.51
C PRO A 278 -21.69 7.84 31.01
N ALA A 279 -22.95 8.00 30.61
CA ALA A 279 -23.29 8.13 29.20
C ALA A 279 -22.73 9.43 28.61
N PRO A 280 -21.97 9.38 27.49
CA PRO A 280 -21.29 10.56 26.97
C PRO A 280 -22.22 11.54 26.25
N ARG A 281 -23.46 11.15 25.94
CA ARG A 281 -24.45 11.91 25.16
C ARG A 281 -25.88 11.38 25.37
N ALA A 282 -26.86 12.16 24.92
CA ALA A 282 -28.27 11.80 24.91
C ALA A 282 -28.58 10.58 24.02
N LEU A 283 -29.75 9.97 24.23
CA LEU A 283 -30.24 8.83 23.44
C LEU A 283 -30.31 9.15 21.94
N ASP A 284 -30.02 8.16 21.13
CA ASP A 284 -30.00 8.30 19.67
C ASP A 284 -31.41 8.37 19.09
N VAL A 285 -31.78 9.56 18.58
CA VAL A 285 -33.01 9.72 17.78
C VAL A 285 -32.85 9.01 16.43
N LEU A 286 -33.89 8.29 16.02
CA LEU A 286 -33.94 7.56 14.75
C LEU A 286 -34.77 8.30 13.68
N PRO A 287 -34.47 8.11 12.39
CA PRO A 287 -35.37 8.53 11.32
C PRO A 287 -36.69 7.78 11.46
N MET A 288 -37.78 8.51 11.60
CA MET A 288 -39.09 7.93 11.84
C MET A 288 -40.16 8.70 11.08
N LYS A 289 -41.17 7.97 10.61
CA LYS A 289 -42.41 8.54 10.08
C LYS A 289 -43.60 7.68 10.48
N VAL A 290 -44.74 8.30 10.67
CA VAL A 290 -46.01 7.61 10.91
C VAL A 290 -46.84 7.72 9.64
N ASP A 291 -47.34 6.60 9.12
CA ASP A 291 -48.20 6.60 7.94
C ASP A 291 -49.67 6.93 8.29
N ALA A 292 -50.52 7.08 7.27
CA ALA A 292 -51.93 7.40 7.45
C ALA A 292 -52.73 6.31 8.20
N ALA A 293 -52.25 5.06 8.21
CA ALA A 293 -52.83 3.96 8.97
C ALA A 293 -52.31 3.91 10.43
N GLY A 294 -51.42 4.82 10.81
CA GLY A 294 -50.81 4.87 12.13
C GLY A 294 -49.63 3.93 12.31
N ASN A 295 -49.09 3.32 11.25
CA ASN A 295 -47.91 2.48 11.36
C ASN A 295 -46.65 3.34 11.48
N ILE A 296 -45.80 2.93 12.43
CA ILE A 296 -44.52 3.54 12.72
C ILE A 296 -43.51 2.89 11.80
N ASN A 297 -42.97 3.67 10.87
CA ASN A 297 -41.90 3.26 9.99
C ASN A 297 -40.60 3.92 10.46
N ILE A 298 -39.51 3.17 10.46
CA ILE A 298 -38.18 3.69 10.79
C ILE A 298 -37.14 3.24 9.77
N ILE A 299 -35.99 3.93 9.79
CA ILE A 299 -34.73 3.42 9.26
C ILE A 299 -33.89 2.98 10.46
N ASP A 300 -33.37 1.74 10.41
CA ASP A 300 -32.55 1.18 11.49
C ASP A 300 -31.14 1.78 11.41
N ILE A 301 -30.94 2.90 12.10
CA ILE A 301 -29.63 3.54 12.21
C ILE A 301 -28.97 3.17 13.54
N GLU A 302 -27.76 2.63 13.45
CA GLU A 302 -26.90 2.43 14.61
C GLU A 302 -25.83 3.51 14.69
N TYR A 303 -25.52 3.93 15.91
CA TYR A 303 -24.44 4.87 16.19
C TYR A 303 -23.41 4.23 17.12
N LYS A 304 -22.15 4.62 16.95
CA LYS A 304 -21.05 4.18 17.81
C LYS A 304 -21.32 4.59 19.27
N ALA A 305 -21.21 3.62 20.17
CA ALA A 305 -21.27 3.85 21.61
C ALA A 305 -19.91 4.32 22.16
N GLY A 306 -19.93 4.96 23.34
CA GLY A 306 -18.73 5.39 24.06
C GLY A 306 -18.12 6.70 23.57
N VAL A 307 -18.73 7.36 22.58
CA VAL A 307 -18.25 8.62 22.00
C VAL A 307 -19.30 9.72 22.17
N LYS A 308 -18.84 10.97 22.32
CA LYS A 308 -19.73 12.15 22.44
C LYS A 308 -20.45 12.51 21.14
N GLY A 309 -19.86 12.19 19.99
CA GLY A 309 -20.47 12.42 18.67
C GLY A 309 -21.40 11.29 18.23
N GLN A 310 -22.36 11.60 17.36
CA GLN A 310 -23.20 10.60 16.69
C GLN A 310 -22.48 10.13 15.41
N ILE A 311 -21.71 9.04 15.50
CA ILE A 311 -21.02 8.43 14.35
C ILE A 311 -21.82 7.20 13.91
N ARG A 312 -22.45 7.27 12.73
CA ARG A 312 -23.26 6.17 12.19
C ARG A 312 -22.39 4.96 11.85
N LEU A 313 -22.85 3.76 12.21
CA LEU A 313 -22.25 2.48 11.85
C LEU A 313 -22.87 1.93 10.56
N LEU A 314 -22.08 1.14 9.83
CA LEU A 314 -22.46 0.45 8.60
C LEU A 314 -23.30 -0.79 8.87
#